data_AF-A0A7J0FWR6-F1
#
_entry.id   AF-A0A7J0FWR6-F1
#
_cell.length_a   1.000
_cell.length_b   1.000
_cell.length_c   1.000
_cell.angle_alpha   90.00
_cell.angle_beta   90.00
_cell.angle_gamma   90.00
#
_symmetry.space_group_name_H-M   'P 1'
#
loop_
_entity.id
_entity.type
_entity.pdbx_description
1 polymer ?
#
loop_
_entity_poly.entity_id
_entity_poly.type
_entity_poly.pdbx_seq_one_letter_code
_entity_poly.pdbx_strand_id
1 'polypeptide(L)'
;MGKGQAWVNGQSIGRYWPAYLSPSTGCSEMCDYRGTYDAFKCLKNCGEPAQTLYHIPRTWVHLGENLLVLHEELGGDPSKISFLARSGQEVCSRVADPPPADAWKPMSEFVSQTAEVRLL
;
A
#
# COMPACT_ATOMS: atom_id res chain seq x y z
N MET A 1 7.26 -11.17 -7.21
CA MET A 1 6.21 -11.35 -8.24
C MET A 1 6.48 -10.35 -9.34
N GLY A 2 5.96 -10.57 -10.55
CA GLY A 2 6.25 -9.75 -11.70
C GLY A 2 5.09 -8.83 -12.05
N LYS A 3 4.11 -9.39 -12.76
CA LYS A 3 2.90 -8.70 -13.23
C LYS A 3 1.81 -9.73 -13.45
N GLY A 4 0.57 -9.38 -13.18
CA GLY A 4 -0.55 -10.20 -13.61
C GLY A 4 -1.85 -9.82 -12.93
N GLN A 5 -2.67 -10.81 -12.62
CA GLN A 5 -3.98 -10.64 -12.00
C GLN A 5 -4.17 -11.62 -10.86
N ALA A 6 -4.96 -11.22 -9.87
CA ALA A 6 -5.22 -12.04 -8.71
C ALA A 6 -6.71 -12.08 -8.35
N TRP A 7 -7.11 -13.18 -7.71
CA TRP A 7 -8.46 -13.43 -7.24
C TRP A 7 -8.46 -14.05 -5.86
N VAL A 8 -9.44 -13.68 -5.05
CA VAL A 8 -9.68 -14.25 -3.72
C VAL A 8 -11.11 -14.78 -3.71
N ASN A 9 -11.27 -16.08 -3.45
CA ASN A 9 -12.58 -16.75 -3.42
C ASN A 9 -13.43 -16.46 -4.69
N GLY A 10 -12.78 -16.44 -5.86
CA GLY A 10 -13.40 -16.13 -7.15
C GLY A 10 -13.63 -14.64 -7.45
N GLN A 11 -13.42 -13.75 -6.47
CA GLN A 11 -13.53 -12.29 -6.65
C GLN A 11 -12.20 -11.72 -7.13
N SER A 12 -12.21 -10.92 -8.20
CA SER A 12 -10.98 -10.30 -8.71
C SER A 12 -10.53 -9.16 -7.79
N ILE A 13 -9.27 -9.20 -7.36
CA ILE A 13 -8.62 -8.11 -6.61
C ILE A 13 -7.90 -7.11 -7.55
N GLY A 14 -7.97 -7.36 -8.86
CA GLY A 14 -7.40 -6.51 -9.91
C GLY A 14 -6.04 -6.97 -10.42
N ARG A 15 -5.37 -6.05 -11.13
CA ARG A 15 -4.03 -6.25 -11.69
C ARG A 15 -2.97 -5.93 -10.65
N TYR A 16 -1.93 -6.76 -10.58
CA TYR A 16 -0.71 -6.45 -9.85
C TYR A 16 0.46 -6.22 -10.80
N TRP A 17 1.35 -5.31 -10.42
CA TRP A 17 2.57 -5.04 -11.18
C TRP A 17 3.72 -4.50 -10.31
N PRO A 18 4.20 -5.28 -9.32
CA PRO A 18 5.32 -4.88 -8.47
C PRO A 18 6.66 -4.78 -9.22
N ALA A 19 6.82 -5.42 -10.38
CA ALA A 19 8.01 -5.21 -11.21
C ALA A 19 8.07 -3.82 -11.87
N TYR A 20 6.97 -3.07 -11.86
CA TYR A 20 6.96 -1.70 -12.37
C TYR A 20 7.42 -0.74 -11.27
N LEU A 21 8.59 -0.15 -11.47
CA LEU A 21 9.17 0.82 -10.54
C LEU A 21 8.61 2.22 -10.80
N SER A 22 8.36 2.96 -9.72
CA SER A 22 8.08 4.38 -9.78
C SER A 22 9.31 5.14 -10.33
N PRO A 23 9.14 6.38 -10.83
CA PRO A 23 10.28 7.21 -11.25
C PRO A 23 11.34 7.29 -10.15
N SER A 24 12.61 7.24 -10.52
CA SER A 24 13.71 7.32 -9.56
C SER A 24 13.98 8.74 -9.04
N THR A 25 13.35 9.75 -9.63
CA THR A 25 13.54 11.17 -9.32
C THR A 25 12.20 11.89 -9.14
N GLY A 26 12.23 13.05 -8.49
CA GLY A 26 11.05 13.89 -8.27
C GLY A 26 10.39 13.72 -6.89
N CYS A 27 10.81 12.73 -6.11
CA CYS A 27 10.41 12.64 -4.71
C CYS A 27 11.20 13.62 -3.85
N SER A 28 10.52 14.21 -2.88
CA SER A 28 11.12 15.07 -1.87
C SER A 28 10.99 14.41 -0.50
N GLU A 29 12.10 14.36 0.24
CA GLU A 29 12.10 13.90 1.63
C GLU A 29 11.23 14.78 2.51
N MET A 30 11.16 16.09 2.22
CA MET A 30 10.35 17.06 2.95
C MET A 30 9.17 17.53 2.10
N CYS A 31 7.95 17.36 2.62
CA CYS A 31 6.72 17.92 2.03
C CYS A 31 6.19 19.04 2.93
N ASP A 32 6.37 20.30 2.52
CA ASP A 32 5.74 21.45 3.19
C ASP A 32 4.30 21.61 2.67
N TYR A 33 3.33 21.59 3.59
CA TYR A 33 1.92 21.77 3.28
C TYR A 33 1.60 23.20 2.82
N ARG A 34 2.44 24.19 3.16
CA ARG A 34 2.24 25.60 2.83
C ARG A 34 2.59 25.90 1.36
N GLY A 35 1.96 26.94 0.81
CA GLY A 35 2.17 27.39 -0.57
C GLY A 35 1.39 26.57 -1.60
N THR A 36 1.44 27.01 -2.87
CA THR A 36 0.72 26.38 -3.99
C THR A 36 1.07 24.89 -4.10
N TYR A 37 0.07 24.07 -4.41
CA TYR A 37 0.22 22.63 -4.61
C TYR A 37 0.24 22.29 -6.10
N ASP A 38 1.11 21.35 -6.46
CA ASP A 38 1.06 20.62 -7.72
C ASP A 38 1.23 19.11 -7.44
N ALA A 39 0.93 18.28 -8.45
CA ALA A 39 0.95 16.82 -8.30
C ALA A 39 2.35 16.22 -8.04
N PHE A 40 3.43 17.00 -8.26
CA PHE A 40 4.81 16.56 -8.10
C PHE A 40 5.42 16.99 -6.75
N LYS A 41 4.82 17.98 -6.08
CA LYS A 41 5.32 18.62 -4.86
C LYS A 41 5.69 17.65 -3.73
N CYS A 42 4.89 16.60 -3.54
CA CYS A 42 5.01 15.69 -2.40
C CYS A 42 5.02 14.21 -2.82
N LEU A 43 5.67 13.90 -3.94
CA LEU A 43 5.88 12.52 -4.35
C LEU A 43 6.75 11.77 -3.34
N LYS A 44 6.43 10.49 -3.12
CA LYS A 44 7.11 9.56 -2.21
C LYS A 44 7.31 8.21 -2.90
N ASN A 45 8.16 7.36 -2.31
CA ASN A 45 8.45 6.00 -2.80
C ASN A 45 9.04 5.97 -4.22
N CYS A 46 9.94 6.90 -4.57
CA CYS A 46 10.68 6.87 -5.85
C CYS A 46 11.64 5.69 -5.93
N GLY A 47 11.76 5.07 -7.11
CA GLY A 47 12.61 3.90 -7.34
C GLY A 47 12.10 2.59 -6.74
N GLU A 48 11.04 2.65 -5.93
CA GLU A 48 10.36 1.47 -5.37
C GLU A 48 9.29 0.95 -6.34
N PRO A 49 8.84 -0.31 -6.19
CA PRO A 49 7.65 -0.79 -6.86
C PRO A 49 6.48 0.17 -6.68
N ALA A 50 5.83 0.57 -7.79
CA ALA A 50 4.73 1.53 -7.77
C ALA A 50 3.57 1.07 -6.85
N GLN A 51 3.39 -0.25 -6.71
CA GLN A 51 2.46 -0.83 -5.76
C GLN A 51 2.92 -2.22 -5.31
N THR A 52 3.12 -2.39 -3.99
CA THR A 52 3.45 -3.69 -3.37
C THR A 52 2.27 -4.30 -2.62
N LEU A 53 1.28 -3.49 -2.23
CA LEU A 53 0.13 -3.89 -1.43
C LEU A 53 -1.15 -3.86 -2.28
N TYR A 54 -1.89 -4.96 -2.26
CA TYR A 54 -3.12 -5.15 -3.02
C TYR A 54 -4.26 -5.43 -2.05
N HIS A 55 -5.25 -4.54 -2.06
CA HIS A 55 -6.32 -4.54 -1.06
C HIS A 55 -7.28 -5.70 -1.27
N ILE A 56 -7.57 -6.44 -0.18
CA ILE A 56 -8.64 -7.44 -0.14
C ILE A 56 -9.73 -6.93 0.80
N PRO A 57 -10.93 -6.63 0.30
CA PRO A 57 -12.08 -6.35 1.14
C PRO A 57 -12.31 -7.47 2.16
N ARG A 58 -12.45 -7.10 3.44
CA ARG A 58 -12.74 -8.02 4.55
C ARG A 58 -13.93 -8.94 4.28
N THR A 59 -14.93 -8.44 3.56
CA THR A 59 -16.15 -9.18 3.19
C THR A 59 -15.91 -10.30 2.18
N TRP A 60 -14.74 -10.34 1.52
CA TRP A 60 -14.38 -11.41 0.57
C TRP A 60 -13.60 -12.54 1.23
N VAL A 61 -13.22 -12.38 2.51
CA VAL A 61 -12.49 -13.38 3.28
C VAL A 61 -13.46 -14.03 4.26
N HIS A 62 -13.43 -15.36 4.32
CA HIS A 62 -14.26 -16.15 5.22
C HIS A 62 -13.46 -16.70 6.38
N LEU A 63 -14.15 -17.06 7.46
CA LEU A 63 -13.56 -17.80 8.57
C LEU A 63 -13.16 -19.19 8.05
N GLY A 64 -11.89 -19.54 8.18
CA GLY A 64 -11.34 -20.82 7.72
C GLY A 64 -10.52 -20.70 6.44
N GLU A 65 -10.70 -21.64 5.53
CA GLU A 65 -9.91 -21.75 4.31
C GLU A 65 -10.37 -20.73 3.26
N ASN A 66 -9.41 -20.06 2.63
CA ASN A 66 -9.65 -19.10 1.56
C ASN A 66 -8.77 -19.48 0.36
N LEU A 67 -9.29 -19.31 -0.84
CA LEU A 67 -8.56 -19.61 -2.07
C LEU A 67 -8.00 -18.32 -2.68
N LEU A 68 -6.67 -18.23 -2.79
CA LEU A 68 -5.98 -17.21 -3.55
C LEU A 68 -5.51 -17.80 -4.89
N VAL A 69 -5.91 -17.18 -6.00
CA VAL A 69 -5.45 -17.55 -7.34
C VAL A 69 -4.66 -16.38 -7.92
N LEU A 70 -3.48 -16.65 -8.47
CA LEU A 70 -2.70 -15.67 -9.22
C LEU A 70 -2.43 -16.17 -10.63
N HIS A 71 -2.61 -15.28 -11.60
CA HIS A 71 -2.05 -15.41 -12.93
C HIS A 71 -0.79 -14.53 -12.98
N GLU A 72 0.35 -15.09 -13.36
CA GLU A 72 1.65 -14.39 -13.44
C GLU A 72 2.14 -14.36 -14.89
N GLU A 73 2.38 -13.16 -15.41
CA GLU A 73 2.71 -12.88 -16.80
C GLU A 73 4.22 -12.78 -17.04
N LEU A 74 5.00 -12.27 -16.06
CA LEU A 74 6.43 -11.98 -16.23
C LEU A 74 7.33 -12.95 -15.46
N GLY A 75 6.76 -13.70 -14.53
CA GLY A 75 7.49 -14.60 -13.65
C GLY A 75 7.72 -13.99 -12.27
N GLY A 76 7.74 -14.86 -11.26
CA GLY A 76 7.82 -14.46 -9.87
C GLY A 76 7.97 -15.66 -8.96
N ASP A 77 8.40 -15.39 -7.72
CA ASP A 77 8.50 -16.40 -6.68
C ASP A 77 7.26 -16.34 -5.78
N PRO A 78 6.33 -17.31 -5.88
CA PRO A 78 5.10 -17.30 -5.09
C PRO A 78 5.36 -17.50 -3.59
N SER A 79 6.53 -18.00 -3.19
CA SER A 79 6.86 -18.19 -1.76
C SER A 79 7.03 -16.87 -1.00
N LYS A 80 7.22 -15.75 -1.72
CA LYS A 80 7.38 -14.40 -1.15
C LYS A 80 6.06 -13.67 -0.92
N ILE A 81 4.94 -14.25 -1.36
CA ILE A 81 3.60 -13.68 -1.18
C ILE A 81 3.21 -13.78 0.30
N SER A 82 2.73 -12.68 0.88
CA SER A 82 2.27 -12.65 2.27
C SER A 82 0.99 -11.85 2.42
N PHE A 83 0.21 -12.19 3.46
CA PHE A 83 -0.97 -11.44 3.85
C PHE A 83 -0.63 -10.55 5.04
N LEU A 84 -1.11 -9.31 4.99
CA LEU A 84 -0.94 -8.31 6.03
C LEU A 84 -2.31 -7.85 6.52
N ALA A 85 -2.46 -7.73 7.82
CA ALA A 85 -3.59 -7.02 8.41
C ALA A 85 -3.15 -5.59 8.68
N ARG A 86 -3.65 -4.63 7.91
CA ARG A 86 -3.39 -3.22 8.10
C ARG A 86 -4.41 -2.61 9.06
N SER A 87 -3.95 -2.15 10.21
CA SER A 87 -4.74 -1.34 11.14
C SER A 87 -4.79 0.12 10.68
N GLY A 88 -5.97 0.75 10.80
CA GLY A 88 -6.07 2.20 10.66
C GLY A 88 -5.19 2.91 11.68
N GLN A 89 -4.50 3.98 11.27
CA GLN A 89 -3.69 4.80 12.16
C GLN A 89 -4.48 6.04 12.56
N GLU A 90 -4.54 6.33 13.86
CA GLU A 90 -5.07 7.59 14.37
C GLU A 90 -3.94 8.63 14.36
N VAL A 91 -4.25 9.80 13.80
CA VAL A 91 -3.30 10.87 13.53
C VAL A 91 -3.70 12.07 14.38
N CYS A 92 -2.96 12.30 15.47
CA CYS A 92 -3.19 13.42 16.37
C CYS A 92 -2.20 14.55 16.06
N SER A 93 -2.69 15.79 15.88
CA SER A 93 -1.84 16.98 15.78
C SER A 93 -2.25 18.02 16.81
N ARG A 94 -1.27 18.65 17.47
CA ARG A 94 -1.47 19.78 18.36
C ARG A 94 -1.32 21.06 17.55
N VAL A 95 -2.40 21.84 17.41
CA VAL A 95 -2.38 23.10 16.66
C VAL A 95 -1.76 24.21 17.52
N ALA A 96 -0.44 24.33 17.44
CA ALA A 96 0.32 25.55 17.72
C ALA A 96 1.51 25.52 16.75
N ASP A 97 1.46 26.34 15.68
CA ASP A 97 2.26 26.25 14.45
C ASP A 97 2.59 24.82 14.00
N PRO A 98 1.77 24.21 13.11
CA PRO A 98 1.83 22.77 12.89
C PRO A 98 3.19 22.37 12.29
N PRO A 99 3.86 21.37 12.88
CA PRO A 99 5.04 20.78 12.26
C PRO A 99 4.65 20.10 10.94
N PRO A 100 5.61 19.91 10.00
CA PRO A 100 5.36 19.24 8.72
C PRO A 100 4.61 17.93 8.90
N ALA A 101 3.77 17.55 7.93
CA ALA A 101 2.99 16.30 7.99
C ALA A 101 3.87 15.06 8.19
N ASP A 102 5.12 15.12 7.74
CA ASP A 102 6.14 14.09 7.95
C ASP A 102 6.53 13.88 9.45
N ALA A 103 6.23 14.83 10.33
CA ALA A 103 6.52 14.77 11.78
C ALA A 103 5.40 14.12 12.61
N TRP A 104 4.30 13.70 11.96
CA TRP A 104 3.14 13.12 12.65
C TRP A 104 3.44 11.69 13.08
N LYS A 105 3.33 11.40 14.38
CA LYS A 105 3.51 10.05 14.93
C LYS A 105 2.16 9.35 15.06
N PRO A 106 2.04 8.08 14.66
CA PRO A 106 0.82 7.32 14.86
C PRO A 106 0.58 7.04 16.35
N MET A 107 -0.66 7.23 16.82
CA MET A 107 -1.09 6.81 18.15
C MET A 107 -1.52 5.35 18.11
N SER A 108 -1.17 4.58 19.16
CA SER A 108 -1.19 3.11 19.17
C SER A 108 -2.52 2.45 19.53
N GLU A 109 -3.66 3.13 19.43
CA GLU A 109 -4.93 2.57 19.93
C GLU A 109 -6.13 2.78 18.98
N PHE A 110 -6.09 2.15 17.80
CA PHE A 110 -7.32 1.75 17.10
C PHE A 110 -7.10 0.48 16.26
N VAL A 111 -7.90 -0.56 16.50
CA VAL A 111 -7.81 -1.86 15.81
C VAL A 111 -8.92 -1.97 14.77
N SER A 112 -8.74 -1.31 13.62
CA SER A 112 -9.51 -1.65 12.42
C SER A 112 -8.60 -2.42 11.48
N GLN A 113 -8.55 -3.74 11.64
CA GLN A 113 -7.71 -4.58 10.81
C GLN A 113 -8.34 -4.72 9.40
N THR A 114 -7.58 -4.47 8.33
CA THR A 114 -7.99 -4.61 6.92
C THR A 114 -7.00 -5.56 6.25
N ALA A 115 -7.44 -6.55 5.48
CA ALA A 115 -6.51 -7.52 4.89
C ALA A 115 -5.92 -6.97 3.57
N GLU A 116 -4.61 -7.05 3.41
CA GLU A 116 -3.87 -6.69 2.20
C GLU A 116 -2.97 -7.86 1.80
N VAL A 117 -2.78 -8.08 0.50
CA VAL A 117 -1.75 -9.00 -0.01
C VAL A 117 -0.53 -8.20 -0.40
N ARG A 118 0.63 -8.61 0.11
CA ARG A 118 1.91 -8.09 -0.31
C ARG A 118 2.52 -9.00 -1.36
N LEU A 119 2.79 -8.44 -2.53
CA LEU A 119 3.48 -9.10 -3.63
C LEU A 119 4.86 -8.47 -3.78
N LEU A 120 5.89 -9.20 -3.36
CA LEU A 120 7.31 -8.88 -3.53
C LEU A 120 7.88 -9.68 -4.68
#